data_AF-E0TWN9-F1
#
_entry.id   AF-E0TWN9-F1
#
_cell.length_a   1.000
_cell.length_b   1.000
_cell.length_c   1.000
_cell.angle_alpha   90.00
_cell.angle_beta   90.00
_cell.angle_gamma   90.00
#
_symmetry.space_group_name_H-M   'P 1'
#
loop_
_entity.id
_entity.type
_entity.pdbx_description
1 polymer ?
#
loop_
_entity_poly.entity_id
_entity_poly.type
_entity_poly.pdbx_seq_one_letter_code
_entity_poly.pdbx_strand_id
1 'polypeptide(L)'
;MVYVLTAIFILIGIVLLLRMKVHVAAEYLHTDDNDKMTLKITTLFGLIRIKKTIPAIKVNKEDGTVDIKQKSTSKVKKSSSKKKVSFDDVQQGINKIEMLLHQVTKLRKISASFLAHLHITKLEWVTVVGIHDAAVTGVLTGAVWGVKGGIAAMLYDHLDFVNKPVYQVIPSFQVPVSKTHFQCIFFFRFGHAMLAAFKFVKYGRELSVLKKNPSSRMTSKNDSSV
;
A
#
# COMPACT_ATOMS: atom_id res chain seq x y z
N MET A 1 22.99 40.96 12.69
CA MET A 1 21.68 40.96 11.98
C MET A 1 21.60 39.98 10.83
N VAL A 2 22.58 39.91 9.92
CA VAL A 2 22.51 39.06 8.70
C VAL A 2 22.27 37.58 9.02
N TYR A 3 23.01 36.98 9.96
CA TYR A 3 22.82 35.56 10.33
C TYR A 3 21.46 35.26 10.96
N VAL A 4 20.86 36.23 11.66
CA VAL A 4 19.54 36.07 12.26
C VAL A 4 18.47 36.09 11.16
N LEU A 5 18.60 36.99 10.19
CA LEU A 5 17.70 37.05 9.03
C LEU A 5 17.81 35.79 8.17
N THR A 6 19.02 35.29 7.90
CA THR A 6 19.19 34.05 7.12
C THR A 6 18.59 32.84 7.83
N ALA A 7 18.77 32.72 9.16
CA ALA A 7 18.16 31.66 9.96
C ALA A 7 16.62 31.71 9.90
N ILE A 8 16.02 32.91 9.98
CA ILE A 8 14.57 33.09 9.88
C ILE A 8 14.06 32.66 8.50
N PHE A 9 14.74 33.05 7.41
CA PHE A 9 14.38 32.63 6.05
C PHE A 9 14.42 31.11 5.87
N ILE A 10 15.46 30.45 6.40
CA ILE A 10 15.58 28.99 6.36
C ILE A 10 14.43 28.33 7.14
N LEU A 11 14.13 28.84 8.34
CA LEU A 11 13.04 28.32 9.16
C LEU A 11 11.69 28.43 8.45
N ILE A 12 11.40 29.58 7.84
CA ILE A 12 10.19 29.80 7.05
C ILE A 12 10.12 28.81 5.88
N GLY A 13 11.23 28.60 5.17
CA GLY A 13 11.32 27.62 4.09
C GLY A 13 10.98 26.20 4.55
N ILE A 14 11.50 25.77 5.70
CA ILE A 14 11.21 24.45 6.27
C ILE A 14 9.72 24.32 6.63
N VAL A 15 9.13 25.33 7.27
CA VAL A 15 7.71 25.30 7.64
C VAL A 15 6.82 25.23 6.38
N LEU A 16 7.15 25.97 5.33
CA LEU A 16 6.48 25.91 4.03
C LEU A 16 6.56 24.50 3.40
N LEU A 17 7.73 23.86 3.43
CA LEU A 17 7.91 22.49 2.91
C LEU A 17 7.06 21.47 3.68
N LEU A 18 6.97 21.59 5.01
CA LEU A 18 6.15 20.69 5.83
C LEU A 18 4.65 20.87 5.58
N ARG A 19 4.21 22.09 5.25
CA ARG A 19 2.81 22.42 4.92
C ARG A 19 2.42 22.13 3.46
N MET A 20 3.37 21.79 2.60
CA MET A 20 3.12 21.48 1.20
C MET A 20 2.16 20.30 1.04
N LYS A 21 1.17 20.45 0.15
CA LYS A 21 0.26 19.37 -0.26
C LYS A 21 0.86 18.60 -1.45
N VAL A 22 0.84 17.28 -1.34
CA VAL A 22 1.23 16.34 -2.39
C VAL A 22 -0.03 15.69 -2.92
N HIS A 23 -0.30 15.85 -4.21
CA HIS A 23 -1.42 15.22 -4.91
C HIS A 23 -0.92 13.96 -5.62
N VAL A 24 -1.61 12.84 -5.42
CA VAL A 24 -1.32 11.56 -6.05
C VAL A 24 -2.58 11.07 -6.73
N ALA A 25 -2.46 10.74 -8.01
CA ALA A 25 -3.49 10.09 -8.79
C ALA A 25 -2.95 8.73 -9.25
N ALA A 26 -3.58 7.67 -8.78
CA ALA A 26 -3.32 6.30 -9.20
C ALA A 26 -4.49 5.83 -10.05
N GLU A 27 -4.18 5.28 -11.21
CA GLU A 27 -5.15 4.67 -12.10
C GLU A 27 -4.66 3.29 -12.51
N TYR A 28 -5.54 2.31 -12.37
CA TYR A 28 -5.33 0.93 -12.78
C TYR A 28 -6.47 0.54 -13.72
N LEU A 29 -6.09 0.09 -14.91
CA LEU A 29 -6.99 -0.39 -15.92
C LEU A 29 -6.57 -1.81 -16.29
N HIS A 30 -7.43 -2.76 -15.98
CA HIS A 30 -7.36 -4.15 -16.40
C HIS A 30 -8.39 -4.37 -17.50
N THR A 31 -7.93 -4.81 -18.67
CA THR A 31 -8.79 -5.23 -19.77
C THR A 31 -8.24 -6.52 -20.34
N ASP A 32 -8.82 -7.63 -19.93
CA ASP A 32 -8.43 -8.99 -20.31
C ASP A 32 -6.92 -9.22 -20.07
N ASP A 33 -6.07 -9.17 -21.12
CA ASP A 33 -4.61 -9.40 -21.01
C ASP A 33 -3.76 -8.11 -20.96
N ASN A 34 -4.39 -6.93 -20.95
CA ASN A 34 -3.69 -5.65 -20.94
C ASN A 34 -3.89 -4.92 -19.63
N ASP A 35 -2.85 -4.95 -18.80
CA ASP A 35 -2.79 -4.19 -17.55
C ASP A 35 -2.03 -2.88 -17.76
N LYS A 36 -2.71 -1.78 -17.49
CA LYS A 36 -2.12 -0.43 -17.49
C LYS A 36 -2.21 0.13 -16.09
N MET A 37 -1.05 0.35 -15.47
CA MET A 37 -0.96 1.12 -14.24
C MET A 37 -0.37 2.49 -14.54
N THR A 38 -1.11 3.55 -14.23
CA THR A 38 -0.64 4.93 -14.36
C THR A 38 -0.59 5.58 -12.98
N LEU A 39 0.60 6.07 -12.62
CA LEU A 39 0.83 6.86 -11.42
C LEU A 39 1.17 8.29 -11.83
N LYS A 40 0.40 9.25 -11.33
CA LYS A 40 0.62 10.67 -11.54
C LYS A 40 0.79 11.35 -10.18
N ILE A 41 1.95 11.95 -9.96
CA ILE A 41 2.27 12.69 -8.75
C ILE A 41 2.39 14.16 -9.13
N THR A 42 1.70 15.02 -8.39
CA THR A 42 1.72 16.46 -8.58
C THR A 42 2.05 17.14 -7.26
N THR A 43 3.13 17.92 -7.22
CA THR A 43 3.62 18.61 -6.02
C THR A 43 3.86 20.09 -6.28
N LEU A 44 4.14 20.84 -5.21
CA LEU A 44 4.53 22.24 -5.28
C LEU A 44 3.49 23.11 -6.03
N PHE A 45 2.23 23.09 -5.56
CA PHE A 45 1.10 23.83 -6.17
C PHE A 45 0.88 23.54 -7.67
N GLY A 46 1.34 22.39 -8.16
CA GLY A 46 1.15 21.99 -9.56
C GLY A 46 2.34 22.28 -10.46
N LEU A 47 3.44 22.81 -9.93
CA LEU A 47 4.67 23.13 -10.67
C LEU A 47 5.41 21.85 -11.11
N ILE A 48 5.38 20.80 -10.28
CA ILE A 48 6.04 19.53 -10.58
C ILE A 48 4.95 18.48 -10.85
N ARG A 49 4.96 17.91 -12.05
CA ARG A 49 4.01 16.87 -12.50
C ARG A 49 4.79 15.69 -13.06
N ILE A 50 4.79 14.58 -12.33
CA ILE A 50 5.47 13.35 -12.73
C ILE A 50 4.40 12.33 -13.10
N LYS A 51 4.40 11.88 -14.35
CA LYS A 51 3.53 10.79 -14.82
C LYS A 51 4.39 9.58 -15.18
N LYS A 52 4.12 8.44 -14.54
CA LYS A 52 4.76 7.17 -14.86
C LYS A 52 3.68 6.15 -15.20
N THR A 53 3.68 5.71 -16.45
CA THR A 53 2.82 4.62 -16.92
C THR A 53 3.68 3.36 -16.97
N ILE A 54 3.31 2.36 -16.18
CA ILE A 54 3.91 1.04 -16.16
C ILE A 54 2.93 0.13 -16.93
N PRO A 55 3.19 -0.17 -18.21
CA PRO A 55 2.47 -1.24 -18.88
C PRO A 55 2.90 -2.56 -18.21
N ALA A 56 1.96 -3.23 -17.55
CA ALA A 56 2.24 -4.49 -16.89
C ALA A 56 2.17 -5.61 -17.93
N ILE A 57 3.36 -6.15 -18.21
CA ILE A 57 3.67 -7.58 -18.35
C ILE A 57 2.57 -8.43 -19.01
N LYS A 58 2.76 -8.76 -20.30
CA LYS A 58 2.04 -9.86 -20.96
C LYS A 58 2.37 -11.16 -20.23
N VAL A 59 1.38 -11.78 -19.58
CA VAL A 59 1.51 -13.15 -19.07
C VAL A 59 1.06 -14.10 -20.18
N ASN A 60 1.96 -14.44 -21.09
CA ASN A 60 1.71 -15.54 -22.02
C ASN A 60 1.67 -16.84 -21.21
N LYS A 61 0.51 -17.48 -21.19
CA LYS A 61 0.20 -18.70 -20.42
C LYS A 61 0.90 -19.97 -20.94
N GLU A 62 1.82 -19.88 -21.89
CA GLU A 62 2.39 -21.08 -22.54
C GLU A 62 3.85 -21.39 -22.20
N ASP A 63 4.64 -20.50 -21.55
CA ASP A 63 6.07 -20.83 -21.28
C ASP A 63 6.70 -20.27 -19.98
N GLY A 64 5.89 -19.85 -18.99
CA GLY A 64 6.38 -19.63 -17.62
C GLY A 64 7.57 -18.66 -17.44
N THR A 65 7.84 -17.78 -18.41
CA THR A 65 8.96 -16.83 -18.37
C THR A 65 8.47 -15.39 -18.48
N VAL A 66 8.95 -14.56 -17.55
CA VAL A 66 8.58 -13.14 -17.43
C VAL A 66 9.71 -12.31 -18.03
N ASP A 67 9.53 -11.83 -19.26
CA ASP A 67 10.44 -10.89 -19.89
C ASP A 67 10.28 -9.49 -19.28
N ILE A 68 11.01 -9.26 -18.20
CA ILE A 68 11.18 -7.94 -17.61
C ILE A 68 12.28 -7.21 -18.40
N LYS A 69 11.92 -6.47 -19.46
CA LYS A 69 12.80 -5.42 -20.03
C LYS A 69 12.83 -4.20 -19.10
N GLN A 70 13.44 -4.38 -17.93
CA GLN A 70 13.78 -3.29 -17.01
C GLN A 70 15.17 -2.76 -17.36
N LYS A 71 15.22 -1.72 -18.20
CA LYS A 71 16.35 -0.78 -18.18
C LYS A 71 16.27 0.04 -16.89
N SER A 72 16.83 -0.50 -15.82
CA SER A 72 17.24 0.29 -14.65
C SER A 72 18.45 -0.39 -14.01
N THR A 73 19.60 0.11 -14.42
CA THR A 73 20.90 -0.03 -13.79
C THR A 73 20.78 0.30 -12.30
N SER A 74 20.83 -0.70 -11.43
CA SER A 74 21.28 -0.56 -10.04
C SER A 74 21.58 -1.94 -9.48
N LYS A 75 22.88 -2.19 -9.27
CA LYS A 75 23.42 -3.42 -8.67
C LYS A 75 22.87 -3.58 -7.25
N VAL A 76 22.11 -4.65 -7.02
CA VAL A 76 21.98 -5.28 -5.69
C VAL A 76 22.28 -6.76 -5.87
N LYS A 77 23.38 -7.20 -5.25
CA LYS A 77 23.86 -8.59 -5.21
C LYS A 77 22.75 -9.51 -4.69
N LYS A 78 22.38 -10.49 -5.51
CA LYS A 78 21.48 -11.60 -5.17
C LYS A 78 22.34 -12.77 -4.70
N SER A 79 22.43 -13.00 -3.38
CA SER A 79 22.98 -14.26 -2.86
C SER A 79 21.85 -15.29 -2.80
N SER A 80 21.98 -16.33 -3.61
CA SER A 80 21.17 -17.53 -3.64
C SER A 80 21.29 -18.35 -2.36
N SER A 81 20.18 -18.78 -1.78
CA SER A 81 20.13 -20.03 -1.01
C SER A 81 18.74 -20.65 -1.12
N LYS A 82 18.68 -21.80 -1.81
CA LYS A 82 17.52 -22.69 -1.87
C LYS A 82 17.34 -23.33 -0.49
N LYS A 83 16.21 -23.15 0.17
CA LYS A 83 15.84 -23.95 1.35
C LYS A 83 14.61 -24.80 1.03
N LYS A 84 14.81 -26.12 0.97
CA LYS A 84 13.75 -27.12 0.95
C LYS A 84 13.03 -27.06 2.30
N VAL A 85 11.71 -26.88 2.29
CA VAL A 85 10.89 -26.84 3.51
C VAL A 85 10.35 -28.24 3.76
N SER A 86 10.69 -28.82 4.91
CA SER A 86 10.22 -30.12 5.40
C SER A 86 9.10 -29.90 6.42
N PHE A 87 8.19 -30.87 6.56
CA PHE A 87 6.92 -30.77 7.30
C PHE A 87 7.03 -30.60 8.83
N ASP A 88 8.24 -30.57 9.39
CA ASP A 88 8.49 -30.27 10.81
C ASP A 88 8.49 -28.74 11.12
N ASP A 89 8.44 -27.88 10.09
CA ASP A 89 8.40 -26.41 10.22
C ASP A 89 7.00 -25.85 10.55
N VAL A 90 5.95 -26.68 10.55
CA VAL A 90 4.56 -26.24 10.74
C VAL A 90 4.27 -25.89 12.21
N GLN A 91 4.79 -26.68 13.15
CA GLN A 91 4.57 -26.46 14.60
C GLN A 91 5.31 -25.20 15.11
N GLN A 92 6.47 -24.88 14.54
CA GLN A 92 7.21 -23.64 14.84
C GLN A 92 6.65 -22.40 14.12
N GLY A 93 5.75 -22.59 13.15
CA GLY A 93 5.05 -21.51 12.46
C GLY A 93 3.96 -20.87 13.31
N ILE A 94 3.26 -21.65 14.14
CA ILE A 94 2.11 -21.18 14.94
C ILE A 94 2.55 -20.20 16.05
N ASN A 95 3.65 -20.49 16.77
CA ASN A 95 4.17 -19.57 17.78
C ASN A 95 4.78 -18.28 17.19
N LYS A 96 5.20 -18.31 15.91
CA LYS A 96 5.64 -17.11 15.18
C LYS A 96 4.45 -16.25 14.73
N ILE A 97 3.29 -16.85 14.50
CA ILE A 97 2.07 -16.14 14.11
C ILE A 97 1.56 -15.27 15.26
N GLU A 98 1.54 -15.75 16.51
CA GLU A 98 1.14 -14.91 17.67
C GLU A 98 2.08 -13.71 17.89
N MET A 99 3.40 -13.90 17.76
CA MET A 99 4.36 -12.80 17.86
C MET A 99 4.23 -11.79 16.71
N LEU A 100 3.93 -12.25 15.50
CA LEU A 100 3.63 -11.37 14.36
C LEU A 100 2.31 -10.62 14.55
N LEU A 101 1.25 -11.29 15.05
CA LEU A 101 -0.07 -10.71 15.30
C LEU A 101 -0.03 -9.59 16.35
N HIS A 102 0.72 -9.75 17.44
CA HIS A 102 0.89 -8.68 18.43
C HIS A 102 1.68 -7.48 17.86
N GLN A 103 2.52 -7.72 16.85
CA GLN A 103 3.29 -6.70 16.13
C GLN A 103 2.43 -5.91 15.13
N VAL A 104 1.43 -6.55 14.51
CA VAL A 104 0.50 -5.88 13.59
C VAL A 104 -0.32 -4.80 14.31
N THR A 105 -0.63 -4.93 15.60
CA THR A 105 -1.43 -3.95 16.34
C THR A 105 -0.78 -2.56 16.44
N LYS A 106 0.53 -2.49 16.70
CA LYS A 106 1.27 -1.22 16.71
C LYS A 106 1.44 -0.64 15.31
N LEU A 107 1.67 -1.51 14.32
CA LEU A 107 1.75 -1.11 12.92
C LEU A 107 0.40 -0.55 12.42
N ARG A 108 -0.71 -1.14 12.87
CA ARG A 108 -2.09 -0.69 12.62
C ARG A 108 -2.35 0.69 13.18
N LYS A 109 -1.83 1.02 14.37
CA LYS A 109 -1.99 2.37 14.95
C LYS A 109 -1.21 3.43 14.16
N ILE A 110 0.01 3.11 13.72
CA ILE A 110 0.84 4.02 12.91
C ILE A 110 0.21 4.21 11.52
N SER A 111 -0.25 3.13 10.88
CA SER A 111 -0.91 3.22 9.58
C SER A 111 -2.24 3.97 9.70
N ALA A 112 -3.10 3.65 10.66
CA ALA A 112 -4.36 4.36 10.88
C ALA A 112 -4.16 5.87 11.08
N SER A 113 -3.14 6.27 11.84
CA SER A 113 -2.80 7.69 12.02
C SER A 113 -2.38 8.35 10.72
N PHE A 114 -1.68 7.66 9.81
CA PHE A 114 -1.33 8.21 8.50
C PHE A 114 -2.54 8.24 7.56
N LEU A 115 -3.34 7.18 7.53
CA LEU A 115 -4.58 7.07 6.77
C LEU A 115 -5.57 8.19 7.12
N ALA A 116 -5.67 8.58 8.39
CA ALA A 116 -6.52 9.71 8.81
C ALA A 116 -6.10 11.08 8.23
N HIS A 117 -4.86 11.21 7.72
CA HIS A 117 -4.38 12.45 7.08
C HIS A 117 -4.34 12.36 5.55
N LEU A 118 -4.82 11.24 4.98
CA LEU A 118 -5.01 11.05 3.55
C LEU A 118 -6.42 11.53 3.19
N HIS A 119 -6.48 12.59 2.39
CA HIS A 119 -7.74 13.13 1.88
C HIS A 119 -8.00 12.59 0.49
N ILE A 120 -8.97 11.69 0.36
CA ILE A 120 -9.38 11.09 -0.90
C ILE A 120 -10.33 12.07 -1.61
N THR A 121 -9.90 12.58 -2.76
CA THR A 121 -10.69 13.49 -3.59
C THR A 121 -11.56 12.73 -4.60
N LYS A 122 -11.08 11.59 -5.08
CA LYS A 122 -11.83 10.76 -6.05
C LYS A 122 -11.47 9.31 -5.84
N LEU A 123 -12.46 8.44 -5.72
CA LEU A 123 -12.29 6.99 -5.74
C LEU A 123 -13.37 6.41 -6.65
N GLU A 124 -12.95 5.80 -7.75
CA GLU A 124 -13.82 5.08 -8.69
C GLU A 124 -13.33 3.65 -8.80
N TRP A 125 -14.20 2.67 -8.56
CA TRP A 125 -13.87 1.26 -8.69
C TRP A 125 -14.98 0.49 -9.41
N VAL A 126 -14.84 0.37 -10.73
CA VAL A 126 -15.77 -0.34 -11.59
C VAL A 126 -15.17 -1.68 -11.99
N THR A 127 -15.92 -2.76 -11.83
CA THR A 127 -15.51 -4.09 -12.34
C THR A 127 -16.65 -4.64 -13.18
N VAL A 128 -16.31 -5.11 -14.38
CA VAL A 128 -17.21 -5.87 -15.25
C VAL A 128 -16.79 -7.32 -15.19
N VAL A 129 -17.72 -8.21 -14.86
CA VAL A 129 -17.46 -9.64 -14.74
C VAL A 129 -18.54 -10.42 -15.45
N GLY A 130 -18.13 -11.36 -16.31
CA GLY A 130 -19.01 -12.29 -16.99
C GLY A 130 -18.32 -13.62 -17.21
N ILE A 131 -19.08 -14.70 -17.06
CA ILE A 131 -18.68 -16.07 -17.41
C ILE A 131 -19.78 -16.65 -18.32
N HIS A 132 -19.45 -17.69 -19.08
CA HIS A 132 -20.37 -18.38 -19.98
C HIS A 132 -21.71 -18.83 -19.34
N ASP A 133 -21.72 -19.05 -18.02
CA ASP A 133 -22.92 -19.42 -17.26
C ASP A 133 -23.50 -18.20 -16.53
N ALA A 134 -24.78 -17.92 -16.78
CA ALA A 134 -25.49 -16.79 -16.19
C ALA A 134 -25.71 -16.93 -14.68
N ALA A 135 -25.98 -18.14 -14.19
CA ALA A 135 -26.14 -18.41 -12.76
C ALA A 135 -24.82 -18.20 -12.02
N VAL A 136 -23.72 -18.73 -12.58
CA VAL A 136 -22.36 -18.53 -12.04
C VAL A 136 -21.99 -17.05 -12.08
N THR A 137 -22.32 -16.33 -13.16
CA THR A 137 -22.10 -14.88 -13.26
C THR A 137 -22.84 -14.12 -12.18
N GLY A 138 -24.09 -14.49 -11.86
CA GLY A 138 -24.87 -13.89 -10.77
C GLY A 138 -24.20 -14.09 -9.40
N VAL A 139 -23.79 -15.33 -9.09
CA VAL A 139 -23.10 -15.66 -7.82
C VAL A 139 -21.77 -14.90 -7.72
N LEU A 140 -20.98 -14.89 -8.79
CA LEU A 140 -19.69 -14.20 -8.82
C LEU A 140 -19.85 -12.69 -8.66
N THR A 141 -20.86 -12.11 -9.31
CA THR A 141 -21.18 -10.68 -9.17
C THR A 141 -21.52 -10.33 -7.73
N GLY A 142 -22.36 -11.14 -7.07
CA GLY A 142 -22.70 -10.96 -5.66
C GLY A 142 -21.48 -11.08 -4.74
N ALA A 143 -20.61 -12.07 -4.98
CA ALA A 143 -19.38 -12.25 -4.23
C ALA A 143 -18.43 -11.05 -4.38
N VAL A 144 -18.20 -10.59 -5.61
CA VAL A 144 -17.38 -9.39 -5.88
C VAL A 144 -17.98 -8.17 -5.22
N TRP A 145 -19.32 -8.01 -5.26
CA TRP A 145 -19.99 -6.89 -4.60
C TRP A 145 -19.80 -6.92 -3.08
N GLY A 146 -19.93 -8.09 -2.44
CA GLY A 146 -19.68 -8.27 -1.02
C GLY A 146 -18.24 -7.91 -0.62
N VAL A 147 -17.25 -8.39 -1.38
CA VAL A 147 -15.83 -8.07 -1.14
C VAL A 147 -15.56 -6.58 -1.31
N LYS A 148 -16.02 -5.98 -2.41
CA LYS A 148 -15.86 -4.54 -2.66
C LYS A 148 -16.56 -3.71 -1.58
N GLY A 149 -17.76 -4.10 -1.17
CA GLY A 149 -18.54 -3.44 -0.13
C GLY A 149 -17.81 -3.45 1.22
N GLY A 150 -17.25 -4.60 1.62
CA GLY A 150 -16.46 -4.71 2.84
C GLY A 150 -15.20 -3.84 2.80
N ILE A 151 -14.49 -3.83 1.67
CA ILE A 151 -13.32 -2.96 1.48
C ILE A 151 -13.73 -1.48 1.51
N ALA A 152 -14.83 -1.11 0.85
CA ALA A 152 -15.34 0.25 0.84
C ALA A 152 -15.70 0.71 2.26
N ALA A 153 -16.41 -0.12 3.05
CA ALA A 153 -16.74 0.19 4.44
C ALA A 153 -15.48 0.41 5.29
N MET A 154 -14.50 -0.50 5.19
CA MET A 154 -13.21 -0.33 5.89
C MET A 154 -12.52 0.97 5.50
N LEU A 155 -12.51 1.33 4.21
CA LEU A 155 -11.90 2.56 3.73
C LEU A 155 -12.64 3.79 4.28
N TYR A 156 -13.98 3.79 4.27
CA TYR A 156 -14.80 4.85 4.83
C TYR A 156 -14.53 5.12 6.31
N ASP A 157 -14.31 4.07 7.10
CA ASP A 157 -14.03 4.21 8.54
C ASP A 157 -12.64 4.80 8.84
N HIS A 158 -11.69 4.68 7.91
CA HIS A 158 -10.26 4.99 8.16
C HIS A 158 -9.70 6.14 7.31
N LEU A 159 -10.40 6.54 6.25
CA LEU A 159 -9.96 7.58 5.31
C LEU A 159 -10.94 8.74 5.30
N ASP A 160 -10.41 9.94 5.06
CA ASP A 160 -11.24 11.13 4.87
C ASP A 160 -11.60 11.28 3.39
N PHE A 161 -12.88 11.17 3.07
CA PHE A 161 -13.41 11.31 1.72
C PHE A 161 -13.99 12.71 1.52
N VAL A 162 -13.36 13.48 0.63
CA VAL A 162 -13.88 14.80 0.23
C VAL A 162 -15.14 14.65 -0.62
N ASN A 163 -15.17 13.62 -1.48
CA ASN A 163 -16.28 13.31 -2.37
C ASN A 163 -16.72 11.86 -2.15
N LYS A 164 -18.01 11.58 -2.42
CA LYS A 164 -18.56 10.23 -2.33
C LYS A 164 -17.82 9.28 -3.30
N PRO A 165 -17.20 8.19 -2.83
CA PRO A 165 -16.61 7.18 -3.69
C PRO A 165 -17.68 6.48 -4.53
N VAL A 166 -17.30 6.10 -5.73
CA VAL A 166 -18.13 5.32 -6.66
C VAL A 166 -17.52 3.94 -6.77
N TYR A 167 -18.29 2.91 -6.47
CA TYR A 167 -17.88 1.52 -6.66
C TYR A 167 -19.04 0.73 -7.25
N GLN A 168 -18.78 0.01 -8.33
CA GLN A 168 -19.79 -0.72 -9.08
C GLN A 168 -19.25 -2.08 -9.53
N VAL A 169 -20.17 -3.04 -9.60
CA VAL A 169 -19.96 -4.33 -10.26
C VAL A 169 -21.02 -4.44 -11.34
N ILE A 170 -20.60 -4.65 -12.59
CA ILE A 170 -21.47 -4.77 -13.75
C ILE A 170 -21.40 -6.23 -14.22
N PRO A 171 -22.48 -7.02 -14.06
CA PRO A 171 -22.52 -8.38 -14.59
C PRO A 171 -22.62 -8.36 -16.12
N SER A 172 -21.89 -9.25 -16.79
CA SER A 172 -22.04 -9.54 -18.22
C SER A 172 -22.56 -10.97 -18.38
N PHE A 173 -23.85 -11.12 -18.67
CA PHE A 173 -24.49 -12.43 -18.82
C PHE A 173 -24.33 -13.03 -20.22
N GLN A 174 -24.00 -12.20 -21.21
CA GLN A 174 -23.92 -12.60 -22.61
C GLN A 174 -22.50 -12.99 -23.05
N VAL A 175 -21.48 -12.34 -22.50
CA VAL A 175 -20.10 -12.50 -22.95
C VAL A 175 -19.17 -12.71 -21.75
N PRO A 176 -18.28 -13.72 -21.78
CA PRO A 176 -17.24 -13.87 -20.77
C PRO A 176 -16.28 -12.68 -20.84
N VAL A 177 -16.11 -11.96 -19.74
CA VAL A 177 -15.30 -10.73 -19.70
C VAL A 177 -14.78 -10.46 -18.29
N SER A 178 -13.54 -9.98 -18.19
CA SER A 178 -12.97 -9.47 -16.95
C SER A 178 -12.36 -8.10 -17.21
N LYS A 179 -13.03 -7.04 -16.74
CA LYS A 179 -12.51 -5.67 -16.83
C LYS A 179 -12.57 -5.03 -15.46
N THR A 180 -11.50 -4.36 -15.06
CA THR A 180 -11.50 -3.58 -13.82
C THR A 180 -10.88 -2.22 -14.09
N HIS A 181 -11.62 -1.18 -13.74
CA HIS A 181 -11.13 0.19 -13.71
C HIS A 181 -11.13 0.66 -12.25
N PHE A 182 -9.96 1.06 -11.79
CA PHE A 182 -9.75 1.57 -10.45
C PHE A 182 -8.99 2.89 -10.55
N GLN A 183 -9.61 3.98 -10.11
CA GLN A 183 -9.02 5.30 -10.05
C GLN A 183 -9.09 5.83 -8.63
N CYS A 184 -7.96 6.26 -8.09
CA CYS A 184 -7.88 6.89 -6.78
C CYS A 184 -7.04 8.17 -6.87
N ILE A 185 -7.62 9.30 -6.50
CA ILE A 185 -6.98 10.60 -6.40
C ILE A 185 -7.06 11.05 -4.96
N PHE A 186 -5.91 11.32 -4.36
CA PHE A 186 -5.82 11.76 -2.99
C PHE A 186 -4.71 12.79 -2.81
N PHE A 187 -4.77 13.51 -1.71
CA PHE A 187 -3.68 14.37 -1.29
C PHE A 187 -3.39 14.21 0.19
N PHE A 188 -2.14 14.48 0.55
CA PHE A 188 -1.69 14.53 1.94
C PHE A 188 -0.67 15.66 2.11
N ARG A 189 -0.46 16.10 3.35
CA ARG A 189 0.61 17.08 3.64
C ARG A 189 1.94 16.36 3.83
N PHE A 190 3.00 16.89 3.24
CA PHE A 190 4.33 16.28 3.28
C PHE A 190 4.82 16.05 4.73
N GLY A 191 4.56 16.99 5.65
CA GLY A 191 4.91 16.84 7.06
C GLY A 191 4.30 15.61 7.74
N HIS A 192 3.04 15.27 7.45
CA HIS A 192 2.39 14.08 8.01
C HIS A 192 3.01 12.79 7.46
N ALA A 193 3.36 12.76 6.18
CA ALA A 193 4.06 11.63 5.58
C ALA A 193 5.46 11.44 6.17
N MET A 194 6.21 12.53 6.38
CA MET A 194 7.53 12.48 7.01
C MET A 194 7.47 11.93 8.44
N LEU A 195 6.50 12.40 9.23
CA LEU A 195 6.28 11.91 10.60
C LEU A 195 5.89 10.42 10.62
N ALA A 196 5.03 9.99 9.70
CA ALA A 196 4.68 8.58 9.57
C ALA A 196 5.90 7.73 9.21
N ALA A 197 6.68 8.15 8.20
CA ALA A 197 7.90 7.47 7.78
C ALA A 197 8.91 7.34 8.94
N PHE A 198 9.11 8.41 9.72
CA PHE A 198 9.98 8.39 10.89
C PHE A 198 9.49 7.37 11.95
N LYS A 199 8.19 7.36 12.25
CA LYS A 199 7.60 6.37 13.18
C LYS A 199 7.79 4.93 12.67
N PHE A 200 7.59 4.70 11.37
CA PHE A 200 7.81 3.39 10.74
C PHE A 200 9.27 2.93 10.87
N VAL A 201 10.24 3.80 10.56
CA VAL A 201 11.67 3.46 10.66
C VAL A 201 12.08 3.20 12.10
N LYS A 202 11.63 4.03 13.06
CA LYS A 202 11.90 3.83 14.49
C LYS A 202 11.39 2.46 14.95
N TYR A 203 10.15 2.12 14.60
CA TYR A 203 9.55 0.84 14.93
C TYR A 203 10.31 -0.35 14.30
N GLY A 204 10.68 -0.24 13.03
CA GLY A 204 11.48 -1.27 12.35
C GLY A 204 12.86 -1.47 12.99
N ARG A 205 13.50 -0.39 13.46
CA ARG A 205 14.78 -0.45 14.18
C ARG A 205 14.63 -1.13 15.54
N GLU A 206 13.65 -0.75 16.36
CA GLU A 206 13.36 -1.42 17.64
C GLU A 206 13.13 -2.92 17.44
N LEU A 207 12.38 -3.30 16.39
CA LEU A 207 12.14 -4.69 16.06
C LEU A 207 13.40 -5.45 15.64
N SER A 208 14.27 -4.82 14.84
CA SER A 208 15.54 -5.43 14.41
C SER A 208 16.51 -5.65 15.58
N VAL A 209 16.48 -4.77 16.59
CA VAL A 209 17.29 -4.88 17.81
C VAL A 209 16.78 -6.01 18.69
N LEU A 210 15.47 -6.12 18.88
CA LEU A 210 14.84 -7.22 19.63
C LEU A 210 15.11 -8.59 19.00
N LYS A 211 15.16 -8.67 17.67
CA LYS A 211 15.51 -9.91 16.96
C LYS A 211 16.99 -10.30 17.11
N LYS A 212 17.89 -9.33 17.30
CA LYS A 212 19.34 -9.55 17.41
C LYS A 212 19.79 -9.92 18.83
N ASN A 213 19.01 -9.57 19.85
CA ASN A 213 19.38 -9.82 21.25
C ASN A 213 18.20 -10.41 22.06
N PRO A 214 17.90 -11.72 21.93
CA PRO A 214 16.77 -12.35 22.61
C PRO A 214 16.92 -12.43 24.15
N SER A 215 18.12 -12.16 24.68
CA SER A 215 18.45 -12.30 26.11
C SER A 215 17.84 -11.20 27.01
N SER A 216 17.48 -10.03 26.48
CA SER A 216 16.98 -8.91 27.30
C SER A 216 15.53 -9.08 27.79
N ARG A 217 14.83 -10.17 27.42
CA ARG A 217 13.48 -10.46 27.92
C ARG A 217 13.49 -11.27 29.22
N MET A 218 14.63 -11.88 29.59
CA MET A 218 14.70 -12.79 30.74
C MET A 218 15.12 -12.12 32.05
N THR A 219 15.70 -10.92 32.00
CA THR A 219 16.15 -10.21 33.21
C THR A 219 15.10 -9.30 33.85
N SER A 220 14.04 -8.90 33.14
CA SER A 220 13.02 -8.01 33.73
C SER A 220 11.99 -8.72 34.62
N LYS A 221 11.97 -10.06 34.67
CA LYS A 221 10.93 -10.81 35.40
C LYS A 221 11.37 -11.37 36.76
N ASN A 222 12.67 -11.33 37.10
CA ASN A 222 13.19 -11.90 38.35
C ASN A 222 13.56 -10.88 39.43
N ASP A 223 13.49 -9.57 39.17
CA ASP A 223 13.85 -8.54 40.17
C ASP A 223 12.64 -7.95 40.93
N SER A 224 11.53 -8.68 41.03
CA SER A 224 10.34 -8.26 41.79
C SER A 224 9.83 -9.33 42.75
N SER A 225 10.77 -10.00 43.43
CA SER A 225 10.49 -10.83 44.59
C SER A 225 11.70 -10.89 45.51
N VAL A 226 11.89 -9.81 46.29
CA VAL A 226 12.44 -9.82 47.65
C VAL A 226 11.63 -8.80 48.45
#